data_AF-A0A3D3Z637-F1
#
_entry.id   AF-A0A3D3Z637-F1
#
_cell.length_a   1.000
_cell.length_b   1.000
_cell.length_c   1.000
_cell.angle_alpha   90.00
_cell.angle_beta   90.00
_cell.angle_gamma   90.00
#
_symmetry.space_group_name_H-M   'P 1'
#
loop_
_entity.id
_entity.type
_entity.pdbx_description
1 polymer ?
#
loop_
_entity_poly.entity_id
_entity_poly.type
_entity_poly.pdbx_seq_one_letter_code
_entity_poly.pdbx_strand_id
1 'polypeptide(L)'
;MSDESKRAIEAAYFNALALPIGGAATEANTAHRDALNRAHSLRQFEIDNYWKRGTYFWAFQLAAFTLLGFIWRDFANGNLSRNALLLPSGLGAISAIVGILTAISSKFWQENWEAHVDFLEGAIEGRLTQTVIVKSGVKFSVSRVNERLFILLAVGWIAFFLVAAFKLDEKIPEDWVSWLALCALVVSFMVVSLGTGSKLTGNKFLIESGSWTKLSSPVWKLRLPHRPAIILRHTLSSHQPAPKSKCTGEQAK
;
A
#
# COMPACT_ATOMS: atom_id res chain seq x y z
N MET A 1 -22.50 -5.54 10.98
CA MET A 1 -22.77 -4.10 10.81
C MET A 1 -24.23 -3.98 10.46
N SER A 2 -25.02 -3.20 11.20
CA SER A 2 -26.44 -2.99 10.88
C SER A 2 -26.58 -2.16 9.60
N ASP A 3 -27.73 -2.27 8.94
CA ASP A 3 -28.02 -1.49 7.73
C ASP A 3 -28.20 0.01 8.03
N GLU A 4 -28.61 0.34 9.25
CA GLU A 4 -28.58 1.71 9.79
C GLU A 4 -27.15 2.31 9.74
N SER A 5 -26.14 1.57 10.20
CA SER A 5 -24.74 2.03 10.09
C SER A 5 -24.34 2.26 8.63
N LYS A 6 -24.66 1.32 7.73
CA LYS A 6 -24.35 1.45 6.29
C LYS A 6 -24.90 2.75 5.71
N ARG A 7 -26.18 3.03 5.96
CA ARG A 7 -26.87 4.26 5.49
C ARG A 7 -26.26 5.52 6.08
N ALA A 8 -25.86 5.52 7.36
CA ALA A 8 -25.19 6.66 7.99
C ALA A 8 -23.81 6.95 7.37
N ILE A 9 -23.05 5.90 7.03
CA ILE A 9 -21.76 5.99 6.34
C ILE A 9 -21.92 6.55 4.93
N GLU A 10 -22.86 5.99 4.17
CA GLU A 10 -23.21 6.39 2.80
C GLU A 10 -23.66 7.86 2.76
N ALA A 11 -24.55 8.26 3.68
CA ALA A 11 -24.96 9.65 3.84
C ALA A 11 -23.79 10.58 4.16
N ALA A 12 -22.86 10.19 5.04
CA ALA A 12 -21.69 11.00 5.36
C ALA A 12 -20.73 11.16 4.18
N TYR A 13 -20.56 10.11 3.37
CA TYR A 13 -19.74 10.14 2.15
C TYR A 13 -20.32 11.12 1.12
N PHE A 14 -21.60 11.01 0.79
CA PHE A 14 -22.24 11.91 -0.18
C PHE A 14 -22.28 13.37 0.32
N ASN A 15 -22.59 13.61 1.60
CA ASN A 15 -22.50 14.94 2.21
C ASN A 15 -21.08 15.53 2.12
N ALA A 16 -20.02 14.72 2.29
CA ALA A 16 -18.64 15.19 2.19
C ALA A 16 -18.20 15.55 0.76
N LEU A 17 -18.88 14.99 -0.26
CA LEU A 17 -18.69 15.36 -1.67
C LEU A 17 -19.69 16.42 -2.16
N ALA A 18 -20.56 16.94 -1.27
CA ALA A 18 -21.71 17.78 -1.61
C ALA A 18 -22.65 17.18 -2.68
N LEU A 19 -22.72 15.85 -2.75
CA LEU A 19 -23.61 15.11 -3.64
C LEU A 19 -24.96 14.81 -2.95
N PRO A 20 -26.10 14.90 -3.66
CA PRO A 20 -27.42 14.62 -3.08
C PRO A 20 -27.63 13.13 -2.81
N ILE A 21 -28.09 12.78 -1.61
CA ILE A 21 -28.33 11.39 -1.20
C ILE A 21 -29.60 10.85 -1.89
N GLY A 22 -29.43 9.83 -2.72
CA GLY A 22 -30.50 9.27 -3.55
C GLY A 22 -30.66 10.04 -4.86
N GLY A 23 -30.34 9.38 -5.99
CA GLY A 23 -30.24 10.00 -7.32
C GLY A 23 -31.57 10.41 -7.95
N ALA A 24 -32.22 11.46 -7.44
CA ALA A 24 -33.40 12.08 -8.03
C ALA A 24 -33.03 13.34 -8.85
N ALA A 25 -33.74 13.53 -9.97
CA ALA A 25 -33.53 14.58 -10.98
C ALA A 25 -32.20 14.52 -11.77
N THR A 26 -32.22 15.08 -12.98
CA THR A 26 -31.23 14.84 -14.03
C THR A 26 -29.82 15.34 -13.67
N GLU A 27 -29.73 16.52 -13.06
CA GLU A 27 -28.45 17.15 -12.69
C GLU A 27 -27.71 16.36 -11.60
N ALA A 28 -28.44 15.79 -10.63
CA ALA A 28 -27.87 14.92 -9.62
C ALA A 28 -27.24 13.66 -10.24
N ASN A 29 -27.89 13.09 -11.27
CA ASN A 29 -27.38 11.93 -12.00
C ASN A 29 -26.09 12.28 -12.77
N THR A 30 -26.02 13.46 -13.38
CA THR A 30 -24.80 13.98 -14.02
C THR A 30 -23.65 14.15 -13.02
N ALA A 31 -23.88 14.83 -11.90
CA ALA A 31 -22.84 15.06 -10.88
C ALA A 31 -22.28 13.76 -10.29
N HIS A 32 -23.12 12.75 -10.07
CA HIS A 32 -22.70 11.42 -9.66
C HIS A 32 -21.90 10.68 -10.75
N ARG A 33 -22.33 10.77 -12.01
CA ARG A 33 -21.61 10.17 -13.15
C ARG A 33 -20.24 10.81 -13.36
N ASP A 34 -20.13 12.13 -13.23
CA ASP A 34 -18.85 12.84 -13.34
C ASP A 34 -17.90 12.49 -12.18
N ALA A 35 -18.42 12.36 -10.96
CA ALA A 35 -17.65 11.87 -9.82
C ALA A 35 -17.17 10.42 -10.04
N LEU A 36 -18.05 9.54 -10.55
CA LEU A 36 -17.73 8.13 -10.84
C LEU A 36 -16.67 8.01 -11.95
N ASN A 37 -16.86 8.70 -13.07
CA ASN A 37 -15.89 8.81 -14.16
C ASN A 37 -14.51 9.27 -13.66
N ARG A 38 -14.49 10.27 -12.75
CA ARG A 38 -13.26 10.76 -12.14
C ARG A 38 -12.63 9.74 -11.17
N ALA A 39 -13.43 9.01 -10.41
CA ALA A 39 -12.95 7.94 -9.53
C ALA A 39 -12.32 6.78 -10.33
N HIS A 40 -12.95 6.34 -11.43
CA HIS A 40 -12.35 5.37 -12.36
C HIS A 40 -11.04 5.88 -12.96
N SER A 41 -11.01 7.14 -13.42
CA SER A 41 -9.81 7.77 -13.98
C SER A 41 -8.64 7.81 -12.98
N LEU A 42 -8.93 8.14 -11.72
CA LEU A 42 -7.93 8.22 -10.66
C LEU A 42 -7.48 6.84 -10.16
N ARG A 43 -8.39 5.84 -10.15
CA ARG A 43 -8.04 4.43 -9.93
C ARG A 43 -7.06 3.93 -11.00
N GLN A 44 -7.35 4.17 -12.28
CA GLN A 44 -6.46 3.77 -13.38
C GLN A 44 -5.10 4.49 -13.28
N PHE A 45 -5.09 5.79 -12.99
CA PHE A 45 -3.86 6.56 -12.77
C PHE A 45 -2.98 5.97 -11.65
N GLU A 46 -3.55 5.52 -10.54
CA GLU A 46 -2.78 4.87 -9.46
C GLU A 46 -2.43 3.39 -9.73
N ILE A 47 -3.10 2.72 -10.66
CA ILE A 47 -2.66 1.42 -11.22
C ILE A 47 -1.44 1.64 -12.12
N ASP A 48 -1.50 2.59 -13.06
CA ASP A 48 -0.38 2.91 -13.95
C ASP A 48 0.84 3.41 -13.17
N ASN A 49 0.63 4.29 -12.19
CA ASN A 49 1.72 4.85 -11.39
C ASN A 49 2.30 3.83 -10.40
N TYR A 50 1.55 2.83 -9.93
CA TYR A 50 2.11 1.71 -9.18
C TYR A 50 3.19 0.99 -10.00
N TRP A 51 2.91 0.69 -11.28
CA TRP A 51 3.88 0.04 -12.17
C TRP A 51 5.06 0.95 -12.49
N LYS A 52 4.83 2.23 -12.85
CA LYS A 52 5.91 3.20 -13.11
C LYS A 52 6.84 3.36 -11.90
N ARG A 53 6.28 3.51 -10.69
CA ARG A 53 7.05 3.60 -9.44
C ARG A 53 7.83 2.30 -9.18
N GLY A 54 7.22 1.14 -9.43
CA GLY A 54 7.91 -0.15 -9.36
C GLY A 54 9.13 -0.26 -10.29
N THR A 55 9.00 0.18 -11.55
CA THR A 55 10.09 0.17 -12.54
C THR A 55 11.30 0.99 -12.09
N TYR A 56 11.10 2.14 -11.41
CA TYR A 56 12.21 2.93 -10.88
C TYR A 56 13.06 2.16 -9.87
N PHE A 57 12.42 1.45 -8.92
CA PHE A 57 13.16 0.63 -7.95
C PHE A 57 13.82 -0.59 -8.59
N TRP A 58 13.21 -1.19 -9.62
CA TRP A 58 13.86 -2.22 -10.42
C TRP A 58 15.13 -1.73 -11.15
N ALA A 59 15.13 -0.49 -11.66
CA ALA A 59 16.33 0.10 -12.25
C ALA A 59 17.45 0.29 -11.21
N PHE A 60 17.13 0.73 -9.98
CA PHE A 60 18.11 0.82 -8.89
C PHE A 60 18.61 -0.55 -8.43
N GLN A 61 17.77 -1.58 -8.39
CA GLN A 61 18.18 -2.96 -8.13
C GLN A 61 19.14 -3.48 -9.20
N LEU A 62 18.81 -3.28 -10.49
CA LEU A 62 19.69 -3.66 -11.61
C LEU A 62 21.04 -2.93 -11.53
N ALA A 63 21.05 -1.64 -11.17
CA ALA A 63 22.29 -0.89 -10.95
C ALA A 63 23.12 -1.47 -9.78
N ALA A 64 22.49 -1.84 -8.66
CA ALA A 64 23.17 -2.47 -7.53
C ALA A 64 23.76 -3.85 -7.88
N PHE A 65 23.03 -4.70 -8.61
CA PHE A 65 23.54 -5.98 -9.11
C PHE A 65 24.67 -5.80 -10.14
N THR A 66 24.56 -4.82 -11.03
CA THR A 66 25.58 -4.51 -12.04
C THR A 66 26.87 -4.03 -11.38
N LEU A 67 26.77 -3.10 -10.42
CA LEU A 67 27.91 -2.60 -9.65
C LEU A 67 28.56 -3.71 -8.81
N LEU A 68 27.76 -4.60 -8.20
CA LEU A 68 28.28 -5.79 -7.52
C LEU A 68 29.05 -6.68 -8.49
N GLY A 69 28.51 -6.98 -9.68
CA GLY A 69 29.17 -7.83 -10.68
C GLY A 69 30.53 -7.30 -11.15
N PHE A 70 30.65 -5.99 -11.36
CA PHE A 70 31.94 -5.36 -11.68
C PHE A 70 32.94 -5.43 -10.51
N ILE A 71 32.50 -5.13 -9.29
CA ILE A 71 33.36 -5.13 -8.08
C ILE A 71 33.79 -6.56 -7.69
N TRP A 72 32.95 -7.57 -7.93
CA TRP A 72 33.12 -8.93 -7.42
C TRP A 72 34.43 -9.59 -7.87
N ARG A 73 34.80 -9.46 -9.16
CA ARG A 73 36.03 -10.09 -9.70
C ARG A 73 37.28 -9.59 -8.98
N ASP A 74 37.38 -8.28 -8.79
CA ASP A 74 38.59 -7.66 -8.25
C ASP A 74 38.64 -7.76 -6.72
N PHE A 75 37.49 -7.87 -6.06
CA PHE A 75 37.39 -8.32 -4.67
C PHE A 75 37.83 -9.78 -4.49
N ALA A 76 37.33 -10.71 -5.32
CA ALA A 76 37.65 -12.14 -5.23
C ALA A 76 39.13 -12.44 -5.47
N ASN A 77 39.80 -11.64 -6.31
CA ASN A 77 41.25 -11.69 -6.53
C ASN A 77 42.08 -11.00 -5.43
N GLY A 78 41.45 -10.46 -4.37
CA GLY A 78 42.13 -9.73 -3.29
C GLY A 78 42.63 -8.33 -3.65
N ASN A 79 42.42 -7.87 -4.88
CA ASN A 79 42.89 -6.58 -5.39
C ASN A 79 42.07 -5.39 -4.88
N LEU A 80 40.87 -5.64 -4.32
CA LEU A 80 39.93 -4.61 -3.90
C LEU A 80 39.40 -4.90 -2.49
N SER A 81 39.38 -3.87 -1.63
CA SER A 81 38.92 -3.98 -0.25
C SER A 81 37.47 -4.45 -0.14
N ARG A 82 37.18 -5.30 0.86
CA ARG A 82 35.80 -5.74 1.22
C ARG A 82 34.84 -4.55 1.39
N ASN A 83 35.36 -3.39 1.81
CA ASN A 83 34.57 -2.14 1.95
C ASN A 83 33.93 -1.68 0.63
N ALA A 84 34.47 -2.04 -0.54
CA ALA A 84 33.87 -1.73 -1.83
C ALA A 84 32.50 -2.41 -2.03
N LEU A 85 32.27 -3.56 -1.40
CA LEU A 85 30.98 -4.28 -1.43
C LEU A 85 29.88 -3.55 -0.64
N LEU A 86 30.22 -2.64 0.27
CA LEU A 86 29.26 -1.86 1.07
C LEU A 86 28.43 -0.91 0.20
N LEU A 87 29.00 -0.44 -0.92
CA LEU A 87 28.32 0.49 -1.84
C LEU A 87 27.16 -0.18 -2.62
N PRO A 88 27.37 -1.27 -3.41
CA PRO A 88 26.26 -1.95 -4.08
C PRO A 88 25.27 -2.56 -3.08
N SER A 89 25.75 -3.12 -1.95
CA SER A 89 24.86 -3.73 -0.95
C SER A 89 24.00 -2.70 -0.20
N GLY A 90 24.56 -1.55 0.16
CA GLY A 90 23.80 -0.43 0.73
C GLY A 90 22.79 0.15 -0.26
N LEU A 91 23.19 0.36 -1.52
CA LEU A 91 22.29 0.82 -2.59
C LEU A 91 21.14 -0.16 -2.84
N GLY A 92 21.44 -1.46 -2.87
CA GLY A 92 20.45 -2.53 -3.00
C GLY A 92 19.48 -2.59 -1.82
N ALA A 93 19.98 -2.48 -0.59
CA ALA A 93 19.15 -2.48 0.62
C ALA A 93 18.22 -1.25 0.65
N ILE A 94 18.75 -0.04 0.45
CA ILE A 94 17.98 1.20 0.47
C ILE A 94 16.91 1.20 -0.62
N SER A 95 17.27 0.88 -1.87
CA SER A 95 16.30 0.88 -2.98
C SER A 95 15.22 -0.20 -2.82
N ALA A 96 15.55 -1.36 -2.23
CA ALA A 96 14.54 -2.36 -1.88
C ALA A 96 13.58 -1.85 -0.79
N ILE A 97 14.09 -1.26 0.30
CA ILE A 97 13.28 -0.70 1.40
C ILE A 97 12.32 0.38 0.88
N VAL A 98 12.80 1.32 0.06
CA VAL A 98 11.95 2.37 -0.53
C VAL A 98 10.95 1.77 -1.52
N GLY A 99 11.29 0.67 -2.20
CA GLY A 99 10.36 -0.17 -2.97
C GLY A 99 9.21 -0.73 -2.12
N ILE A 100 9.50 -1.32 -0.95
CA ILE A 100 8.47 -1.79 0.00
C ILE A 100 7.54 -0.65 0.41
N LEU A 101 8.11 0.47 0.87
CA LEU A 101 7.35 1.63 1.35
C LEU A 101 6.46 2.22 0.24
N THR A 102 6.97 2.26 -1.00
CA THR A 102 6.21 2.76 -2.16
C THR A 102 5.12 1.77 -2.60
N ALA A 103 5.37 0.46 -2.54
CA ALA A 103 4.35 -0.55 -2.83
C ALA A 103 3.17 -0.48 -1.85
N ILE A 104 3.45 -0.38 -0.54
CA ILE A 104 2.45 -0.19 0.52
C ILE A 104 1.67 1.12 0.31
N SER A 105 2.37 2.24 0.10
CA SER A 105 1.75 3.56 -0.08
C SER A 105 0.88 3.64 -1.34
N SER A 106 1.33 3.02 -2.44
CA SER A 106 0.57 2.93 -3.69
C SER A 106 -0.71 2.11 -3.51
N LYS A 107 -0.63 0.98 -2.80
CA LYS A 107 -1.76 0.09 -2.54
C LYS A 107 -2.85 0.80 -1.72
N PHE A 108 -2.47 1.58 -0.71
CA PHE A 108 -3.42 2.41 0.05
C PHE A 108 -4.23 3.35 -0.86
N TRP A 109 -3.59 4.02 -1.81
CA TRP A 109 -4.29 4.92 -2.75
C TRP A 109 -5.16 4.18 -3.76
N GLN A 110 -4.75 2.98 -4.20
CA GLN A 110 -5.61 2.12 -5.03
C GLN A 110 -6.86 1.69 -4.26
N GLU A 111 -6.71 1.17 -3.03
CA GLU A 111 -7.83 0.74 -2.18
C GLU A 111 -8.76 1.93 -1.82
N ASN A 112 -8.22 3.16 -1.70
CA ASN A 112 -9.00 4.39 -1.53
C ASN A 112 -9.81 4.77 -2.78
N TRP A 113 -9.23 4.73 -3.98
CA TRP A 113 -9.98 5.03 -5.22
C TRP A 113 -10.99 3.93 -5.58
N GLU A 114 -10.71 2.68 -5.21
CA GLU A 114 -11.70 1.60 -5.26
C GLU A 114 -12.86 1.84 -4.29
N ALA A 115 -12.61 2.34 -3.07
CA ALA A 115 -13.67 2.78 -2.16
C ALA A 115 -14.51 3.93 -2.73
N HIS A 116 -13.92 4.88 -3.45
CA HIS A 116 -14.69 5.94 -4.11
C HIS A 116 -15.61 5.40 -5.21
N VAL A 117 -15.15 4.42 -6.00
CA VAL A 117 -15.98 3.72 -6.99
C VAL A 117 -17.10 2.94 -6.29
N ASP A 118 -16.80 2.18 -5.22
CA ASP A 118 -17.78 1.40 -4.44
C ASP A 118 -19.01 2.20 -4.01
N PHE A 119 -18.81 3.44 -3.55
CA PHE A 119 -19.90 4.33 -3.13
C PHE A 119 -20.65 4.97 -4.31
N LEU A 120 -19.98 5.19 -5.45
CA LEU A 120 -20.53 5.95 -6.57
C LEU A 120 -21.22 5.06 -7.62
N GLU A 121 -20.78 3.81 -7.83
CA GLU A 121 -21.36 2.93 -8.86
C GLU A 121 -22.84 2.59 -8.60
N GLY A 122 -23.22 2.44 -7.32
CA GLY A 122 -24.54 2.00 -6.86
C GLY A 122 -25.74 2.75 -7.45
N ALA A 123 -25.57 4.04 -7.75
CA ALA A 123 -26.63 4.92 -8.25
C ALA A 123 -26.62 5.14 -9.77
N ILE A 124 -25.56 4.70 -10.48
CA ILE A 124 -25.31 5.03 -11.90
C ILE A 124 -25.12 3.79 -12.78
N GLU A 125 -24.37 2.80 -12.31
CA GLU A 125 -24.02 1.58 -13.06
C GLU A 125 -24.38 0.28 -12.31
N GLY A 126 -24.94 0.41 -11.10
CA GLY A 126 -25.31 -0.72 -10.26
C GLY A 126 -24.12 -1.22 -9.45
N ARG A 127 -23.71 -2.48 -9.65
CA ARG A 127 -22.67 -3.14 -8.84
C ARG A 127 -21.57 -3.77 -9.70
N LEU A 128 -21.13 -3.03 -10.72
CA LEU A 128 -20.29 -3.55 -11.79
C LEU A 128 -18.91 -3.98 -11.28
N THR A 129 -18.26 -3.18 -10.43
CA THR A 129 -16.93 -3.50 -9.87
C THR A 129 -17.03 -4.33 -8.59
N GLN A 130 -18.14 -4.23 -7.83
CA GLN A 130 -18.41 -5.08 -6.67
C GLN A 130 -18.70 -6.55 -7.01
N THR A 131 -19.19 -6.84 -8.22
CA THR A 131 -19.64 -8.20 -8.59
C THR A 131 -18.50 -9.04 -9.17
N VAL A 132 -17.88 -9.88 -8.34
CA VAL A 132 -16.76 -10.76 -8.75
C VAL A 132 -17.24 -12.19 -9.03
N ILE A 133 -17.16 -12.62 -10.30
CA ILE A 133 -17.46 -14.00 -10.71
C ILE A 133 -16.23 -14.90 -10.47
N VAL A 134 -16.33 -15.85 -9.53
CA VAL A 134 -15.20 -16.70 -9.09
C VAL A 134 -15.50 -18.18 -9.35
N LYS A 135 -14.64 -18.86 -10.13
CA LYS A 135 -14.75 -20.31 -10.40
C LYS A 135 -13.87 -21.20 -9.52
N SER A 136 -12.76 -20.69 -8.97
CA SER A 136 -11.74 -21.53 -8.28
C SER A 136 -10.94 -20.80 -7.18
N GLY A 137 -11.43 -19.66 -6.71
CA GLY A 137 -10.78 -18.79 -5.73
C GLY A 137 -9.66 -17.92 -6.33
N VAL A 138 -9.56 -16.66 -5.88
CA VAL A 138 -8.45 -15.78 -6.30
C VAL A 138 -7.21 -16.13 -5.48
N LYS A 139 -6.25 -16.86 -6.07
CA LYS A 139 -5.14 -17.44 -5.29
C LYS A 139 -4.14 -16.42 -4.77
N PHE A 140 -3.70 -15.44 -5.57
CA PHE A 140 -2.66 -14.48 -5.17
C PHE A 140 -3.03 -13.03 -5.48
N SER A 141 -2.45 -12.10 -4.70
CA SER A 141 -2.60 -10.65 -4.83
C SER A 141 -1.30 -10.06 -5.38
N VAL A 142 -1.32 -9.58 -6.63
CA VAL A 142 -0.14 -9.09 -7.37
C VAL A 142 0.64 -8.04 -6.57
N SER A 143 -0.07 -7.07 -5.98
CA SER A 143 0.54 -6.01 -5.18
C SER A 143 1.31 -6.52 -3.97
N ARG A 144 0.84 -7.60 -3.33
CA ARG A 144 1.53 -8.28 -2.22
C ARG A 144 2.65 -9.23 -2.65
N VAL A 145 2.57 -9.84 -3.82
CA VAL A 145 3.69 -10.62 -4.37
C VAL A 145 4.90 -9.71 -4.62
N ASN A 146 4.66 -8.52 -5.19
CA ASN A 146 5.71 -7.52 -5.40
C ASN A 146 6.23 -6.92 -4.07
N GLU A 147 5.34 -6.64 -3.10
CA GLU A 147 5.71 -6.23 -1.73
C GLU A 147 6.64 -7.27 -1.07
N ARG A 148 6.30 -8.57 -1.15
CA ARG A 148 7.14 -9.66 -0.63
C ARG A 148 8.47 -9.78 -1.35
N LEU A 149 8.50 -9.57 -2.67
CA LEU A 149 9.73 -9.60 -3.45
C LEU A 149 10.70 -8.48 -3.03
N PHE A 150 10.20 -7.26 -2.81
CA PHE A 150 11.03 -6.18 -2.23
C PHE A 150 11.46 -6.47 -0.78
N ILE A 151 10.64 -7.15 0.03
CA ILE A 151 11.05 -7.62 1.37
C ILE A 151 12.22 -8.63 1.26
N LEU A 152 12.17 -9.59 0.34
CA LEU A 152 13.28 -10.53 0.12
C LEU A 152 14.55 -9.82 -0.32
N LEU A 153 14.45 -8.90 -1.29
CA LEU A 153 15.59 -8.11 -1.76
C LEU A 153 16.20 -7.30 -0.61
N ALA A 154 15.38 -6.64 0.21
CA ALA A 154 15.85 -5.89 1.37
C ALA A 154 16.59 -6.80 2.38
N VAL A 155 16.02 -7.95 2.74
CA VAL A 155 16.66 -8.90 3.68
C VAL A 155 17.97 -9.44 3.11
N GLY A 156 18.01 -9.84 1.83
CA GLY A 156 19.21 -10.34 1.17
C GLY A 156 20.32 -9.29 1.08
N TRP A 157 20.00 -8.07 0.68
CA TRP A 157 20.97 -6.97 0.63
C TRP A 157 21.46 -6.54 2.01
N ILE A 158 20.60 -6.51 3.04
CA ILE A 158 21.01 -6.24 4.43
C ILE A 158 21.95 -7.35 4.92
N ALA A 159 21.62 -8.64 4.70
CA ALA A 159 22.49 -9.75 5.09
C ALA A 159 23.86 -9.64 4.41
N PHE A 160 23.90 -9.37 3.10
CA PHE A 160 25.14 -9.21 2.36
C PHE A 160 25.95 -7.97 2.80
N PHE A 161 25.28 -6.86 3.12
CA PHE A 161 25.93 -5.68 3.72
C PHE A 161 26.57 -6.01 5.08
N LEU A 162 25.89 -6.78 5.94
CA LEU A 162 26.42 -7.19 7.24
C LEU A 162 27.62 -8.14 7.10
N VAL A 163 27.61 -9.08 6.15
CA VAL A 163 28.75 -9.95 5.82
C VAL A 163 29.96 -9.15 5.32
N ALA A 164 29.72 -8.10 4.52
CA ALA A 164 30.75 -7.18 4.06
C ALA A 164 31.31 -6.31 5.21
N ALA A 165 30.45 -5.83 6.12
CA ALA A 165 30.84 -4.91 7.19
C ALA A 165 31.56 -5.58 8.38
N PHE A 166 31.08 -6.75 8.85
CA PHE A 166 31.49 -7.30 10.14
C PHE A 166 32.52 -8.44 10.09
N LYS A 167 33.09 -8.71 8.90
CA LYS A 167 34.10 -9.76 8.63
C LYS A 167 33.82 -11.08 9.38
N LEU A 168 32.66 -11.69 9.09
CA LEU A 168 32.38 -13.06 9.54
C LEU A 168 33.53 -14.00 9.15
N ASP A 169 33.93 -14.86 10.08
CA ASP A 169 35.19 -15.61 10.03
C ASP A 169 35.26 -16.57 8.83
N GLU A 170 36.46 -16.74 8.27
CA GLU A 170 36.70 -17.44 7.01
C GLU A 170 36.73 -18.98 7.17
N LYS A 171 36.41 -19.49 8.37
CA LYS A 171 36.35 -20.93 8.73
C LYS A 171 34.97 -21.58 8.58
N ILE A 172 34.16 -21.12 7.63
CA ILE A 172 32.85 -21.75 7.33
C ILE A 172 33.06 -22.86 6.29
N PRO A 173 32.69 -24.13 6.55
CA PRO A 173 32.81 -25.20 5.57
C PRO A 173 31.95 -24.95 4.33
N GLU A 174 32.50 -25.26 3.15
CA GLU A 174 31.89 -24.96 1.84
C GLU A 174 30.50 -25.63 1.66
N ASP A 175 30.34 -26.86 2.15
CA ASP A 175 29.06 -27.58 2.21
C ASP A 175 27.98 -26.77 2.94
N TRP A 176 28.34 -26.09 4.03
CA TRP A 176 27.38 -25.38 4.89
C TRP A 176 26.86 -24.12 4.19
N VAL A 177 27.67 -23.48 3.34
CA VAL A 177 27.25 -22.36 2.48
C VAL A 177 26.18 -22.84 1.49
N SER A 178 26.36 -24.02 0.90
CA SER A 178 25.38 -24.62 -0.03
C SER A 178 24.05 -24.96 0.67
N TRP A 179 24.09 -25.54 1.87
CA TRP A 179 22.89 -25.79 2.68
C TRP A 179 22.21 -24.49 3.13
N LEU A 180 22.96 -23.46 3.53
CA LEU A 180 22.41 -22.15 3.87
C LEU A 180 21.75 -21.47 2.67
N ALA A 181 22.33 -21.58 1.47
CA ALA A 181 21.73 -21.07 0.23
C ALA A 181 20.42 -21.79 -0.11
N LEU A 182 20.37 -23.12 0.03
CA LEU A 182 19.13 -23.90 -0.17
C LEU A 182 18.05 -23.55 0.87
N CYS A 183 18.42 -23.42 2.14
CA CYS A 183 17.51 -22.96 3.19
C CYS A 183 17.00 -21.53 2.92
N ALA A 184 17.87 -20.61 2.48
CA ALA A 184 17.47 -19.25 2.10
C ALA A 184 16.52 -19.23 0.89
N LEU A 185 16.71 -20.11 -0.10
CA LEU A 185 15.81 -20.29 -1.23
C LEU A 185 14.42 -20.79 -0.78
N VAL A 186 14.37 -21.83 0.05
CA VAL A 186 13.12 -22.40 0.58
C VAL A 186 12.38 -21.39 1.46
N VAL A 187 13.07 -20.69 2.36
CA VAL A 187 12.49 -19.61 3.18
C VAL A 187 12.01 -18.45 2.30
N SER A 188 12.74 -18.10 1.23
CA SER A 188 12.32 -17.07 0.28
C SER A 188 11.02 -17.44 -0.44
N PHE A 189 10.93 -18.67 -0.93
CA PHE A 189 9.70 -19.22 -1.53
C PHE A 189 8.55 -19.23 -0.52
N MET A 190 8.81 -19.59 0.74
CA MET A 190 7.84 -19.58 1.83
C MET A 190 7.34 -18.15 2.15
N VAL A 191 8.22 -17.15 2.19
CA VAL A 191 7.87 -15.74 2.43
C VAL A 191 7.05 -15.13 1.29
N VAL A 192 7.29 -15.54 0.03
CA VAL A 192 6.52 -15.09 -1.15
C VAL A 192 5.19 -15.83 -1.30
N SER A 193 5.10 -17.10 -0.89
CA SER A 193 3.85 -17.87 -0.96
C SER A 193 2.92 -17.62 0.24
N LEU A 194 3.45 -17.36 1.44
CA LEU A 194 2.65 -17.11 2.64
C LEU A 194 2.18 -15.64 2.74
N GLY A 195 0.88 -15.46 2.96
CA GLY A 195 0.27 -14.15 3.18
C GLY A 195 0.08 -13.29 1.92
N THR A 196 0.58 -13.72 0.76
CA THR A 196 0.22 -13.14 -0.56
C THR A 196 -1.13 -13.64 -1.09
N GLY A 197 -1.69 -14.68 -0.45
CA GLY A 197 -3.02 -15.22 -0.71
C GLY A 197 -4.07 -14.13 -0.87
N SER A 198 -4.80 -14.11 -1.99
CA SER A 198 -5.64 -12.95 -2.29
C SER A 198 -6.74 -12.76 -1.25
N LYS A 199 -6.96 -11.50 -0.89
CA LYS A 199 -8.02 -11.08 0.03
C LYS A 199 -8.92 -10.19 -0.79
N LEU A 200 -10.11 -10.69 -1.11
CA LEU A 200 -11.20 -9.85 -1.61
C LEU A 200 -11.74 -9.06 -0.41
N THR A 201 -11.04 -7.97 -0.06
CA THR A 201 -11.39 -7.10 1.07
C THR A 201 -12.33 -5.99 0.60
N GLY A 202 -13.63 -6.25 0.76
CA GLY A 202 -14.68 -5.23 0.67
C GLY A 202 -14.62 -4.21 1.82
N ASN A 203 -15.34 -3.10 1.62
CA ASN A 203 -14.86 -1.79 2.07
C ASN A 203 -15.37 -1.25 3.41
N LYS A 204 -14.87 -0.04 3.69
CA LYS A 204 -14.55 0.52 5.02
C LYS A 204 -14.55 2.18 5.02
N PHE A 205 -15.54 3.78 6.40
CA PHE A 205 -16.64 3.70 7.48
C PHE A 205 -16.29 3.87 9.01
N LEU A 206 -15.76 5.00 9.50
CA LEU A 206 -15.88 5.38 10.95
C LEU A 206 -16.87 6.51 11.09
N ILE A 207 -17.89 6.27 11.91
CA ILE A 207 -18.75 7.29 12.52
C ILE A 207 -19.21 6.71 13.85
N GLU A 208 -18.96 7.38 14.97
CA GLU A 208 -19.60 7.06 16.26
C GLU A 208 -20.71 8.09 16.53
N SER A 209 -21.96 7.62 16.44
CA SER A 209 -23.17 8.30 16.90
C SER A 209 -23.36 9.75 16.41
N GLY A 210 -22.86 10.08 15.21
CA GLY A 210 -22.99 11.41 14.61
C GLY A 210 -22.08 12.49 15.20
N SER A 211 -21.07 12.14 16.01
CA SER A 211 -20.13 13.08 16.62
C SER A 211 -18.73 13.02 15.99
N TRP A 212 -18.02 14.16 15.95
CA TRP A 212 -16.68 14.28 15.37
C TRP A 212 -15.60 14.23 16.45
N THR A 213 -14.92 13.08 16.63
CA THR A 213 -13.77 12.96 17.54
C THR A 213 -12.45 13.32 16.84
N LYS A 214 -11.78 14.37 17.33
CA LYS A 214 -10.52 14.88 16.77
C LYS A 214 -9.34 14.03 17.20
N LEU A 215 -8.77 13.26 16.27
CA LEU A 215 -7.54 12.50 16.51
C LEU A 215 -6.34 13.44 16.63
N SER A 216 -5.66 13.40 17.78
CA SER A 216 -4.55 14.29 18.16
C SER A 216 -3.15 13.77 17.77
N SER A 217 -3.08 12.60 17.11
CA SER A 217 -1.82 11.95 16.70
C SER A 217 -1.64 11.93 15.18
N PRO A 218 -0.39 11.91 14.67
CA PRO A 218 -0.13 11.70 13.25
C PRO A 218 -0.79 10.42 12.73
N VAL A 219 -1.32 10.45 11.50
CA VAL A 219 -2.10 9.35 10.91
C VAL A 219 -1.35 8.00 10.97
N TRP A 220 -0.03 8.01 10.78
CA TRP A 220 0.84 6.83 10.84
C TRP A 220 1.07 6.25 12.25
N LYS A 221 0.64 6.92 13.32
CA LYS A 221 0.64 6.39 14.70
C LYS A 221 -0.72 5.83 15.15
N LEU A 222 -1.76 5.89 14.32
CA LEU A 222 -3.09 5.43 14.69
C LEU A 222 -3.13 3.89 14.79
N ARG A 223 -3.22 3.38 16.03
CA ARG A 223 -3.85 2.07 16.28
C ARG A 223 -5.35 2.19 16.01
N LEU A 224 -5.71 2.18 14.72
CA LEU A 224 -7.10 2.02 14.30
C LEU A 224 -7.63 0.71 14.92
N PRO A 225 -8.86 0.70 15.47
CA PRO A 225 -9.45 -0.55 15.94
C PRO A 225 -9.66 -1.53 14.77
N HIS A 226 -10.12 -2.76 15.04
CA HIS A 226 -10.60 -3.65 13.98
C HIS A 226 -11.89 -3.14 13.30
N ARG A 227 -12.44 -2.03 13.80
CA ARG A 227 -13.46 -1.20 13.15
C ARG A 227 -12.80 0.01 12.47
N PRO A 228 -13.29 0.50 11.32
CA PRO A 228 -12.41 1.16 10.35
C PRO A 228 -12.80 2.65 10.16
N ALA A 229 -11.98 3.53 9.52
CA ALA A 229 -12.23 5.00 9.49
C ALA A 229 -12.25 5.79 8.16
N ILE A 230 -13.11 6.83 8.10
CA ILE A 230 -13.11 7.92 7.08
C ILE A 230 -12.33 9.11 7.62
N ILE A 231 -11.53 9.78 6.79
CA ILE A 231 -10.77 10.98 7.17
C ILE A 231 -10.95 12.07 6.10
N LEU A 232 -11.56 13.21 6.48
CA LEU A 232 -11.62 14.39 5.61
C LEU A 232 -10.36 15.24 5.78
N ARG A 233 -9.53 15.31 4.73
CA ARG A 233 -8.33 16.15 4.69
C ARG A 233 -8.67 17.51 4.06
N HIS A 234 -9.15 18.44 4.87
CA HIS A 234 -9.36 19.82 4.43
C HIS A 234 -8.02 20.53 4.24
N THR A 235 -7.70 20.95 3.02
CA THR A 235 -6.85 22.13 2.83
C THR A 235 -7.76 23.34 3.03
N LEU A 236 -7.44 24.26 3.94
CA LEU A 236 -8.28 25.42 4.22
C LEU A 236 -8.15 26.47 3.10
N SER A 237 -8.91 26.27 2.02
CA SER A 237 -9.35 27.38 1.16
C SER A 237 -10.39 28.19 1.94
N SER A 238 -10.21 29.51 2.00
CA SER A 238 -10.89 30.41 2.94
C SER A 238 -12.35 30.73 2.62
N HIS A 239 -12.98 30.01 1.68
CA HIS A 239 -14.26 30.42 1.05
C HIS A 239 -15.35 29.33 1.01
N GLN A 240 -15.32 28.33 1.88
CA GLN A 240 -16.50 27.49 2.15
C GLN A 240 -16.76 27.37 3.66
N PRO A 241 -18.02 27.55 4.12
CA PRO A 241 -18.38 27.37 5.53
C PRO A 241 -18.40 25.88 5.89
N ALA A 242 -17.90 25.55 7.09
CA ALA A 242 -17.92 24.18 7.59
C ALA A 242 -19.36 23.64 7.73
N PRO A 243 -19.59 22.32 7.52
CA PRO A 243 -20.91 21.71 7.67
C PRO A 243 -21.43 21.90 9.11
N LYS A 244 -22.65 22.43 9.24
CA LYS A 244 -23.28 22.78 10.54
C LYS A 244 -23.78 21.55 11.32
N SER A 245 -22.89 20.70 11.81
CA SER A 245 -23.23 19.75 12.88
C SER A 245 -23.44 20.51 14.20
N LYS A 246 -24.55 20.25 14.90
CA LYS A 246 -24.84 20.86 16.21
C LYS A 246 -23.85 20.33 17.26
N CYS A 247 -22.94 21.18 17.73
CA CYS A 247 -22.22 20.91 18.97
C CYS A 247 -23.17 21.07 20.17
N THR A 248 -23.18 20.11 21.09
CA THR A 248 -23.96 20.13 22.34
C THR A 248 -23.16 19.46 23.44
N GLY A 249 -23.06 20.12 24.61
CA GLY A 249 -22.54 19.52 25.84
C GLY A 249 -21.02 19.50 25.97
N GLU A 250 -20.46 20.49 26.65
CA GLU A 250 -19.13 20.40 27.27
C GLU A 250 -19.27 19.83 28.69
N GLN A 251 -18.76 18.61 28.93
CA GLN A 251 -18.39 18.07 30.24
C GLN A 251 -17.36 16.94 30.07
N ALA A 252 -16.51 16.55 31.02
CA ALA A 252 -15.76 17.29 32.05
C ALA A 252 -14.84 16.27 32.78
N LYS A 253 -13.51 16.43 32.68
CA LYS A 253 -12.44 15.50 33.12
C LYS A 253 -12.35 14.16 32.37
#